data_AF-A0A3M1A328-F1
#
_entry.id   AF-A0A3M1A328-F1
#
_cell.length_a   1.000
_cell.length_b   1.000
_cell.length_c   1.000
_cell.angle_alpha   90.00
_cell.angle_beta   90.00
_cell.angle_gamma   90.00
#
_symmetry.space_group_name_H-M   'P 1'
#
loop_
_entity.id
_entity.type
_entity.pdbx_description
1 polymer ?
#
loop_
_entity_poly.entity_id
_entity_poly.type
_entity_poly.pdbx_seq_one_letter_code
_entity_poly.pdbx_strand_id
1 'polypeptide(L)'
;MTPSRGHSDPPSPIATLRALRRDALEFLLDQSHRPEPVVPLRLGFGRVHLLNRAEHVHHVFVGNCHNYGKSPYYRHLRPLLGAGMFTLDGAAWRARRRAAQPAFRGPCLKEAIGPMLQAIDAARAELDAATRAAVPIDLGAFSARLALDISMRCLFSTLLDRVTAERIYRSLGVALCCIERRLWSPVSAPPWVPTPNNRRLARALAVLDGVV
;
A
#
# COMPACT_ATOMS: atom_id res chain seq x y z
N MET A 1 32.92 -36.20 16.03
CA MET A 1 32.00 -35.75 14.96
C MET A 1 30.58 -35.92 15.45
N THR A 2 30.03 -34.88 16.08
CA THR A 2 28.63 -34.82 16.51
C THR A 2 27.81 -34.14 15.41
N PRO A 3 26.64 -34.67 15.03
CA PRO A 3 25.84 -34.09 13.95
C PRO A 3 25.26 -32.75 14.41
N SER A 4 25.51 -31.73 13.58
CA SER A 4 24.94 -30.38 13.67
C SER A 4 23.41 -30.46 13.82
N ARG A 5 22.88 -29.87 14.90
CA ARG A 5 21.44 -29.81 15.18
C ARG A 5 20.73 -29.03 14.07
N GLY A 6 19.62 -29.60 13.61
CA GLY A 6 18.94 -29.24 12.38
C GLY A 6 18.57 -27.76 12.27
N HIS A 7 19.02 -27.16 11.17
CA HIS A 7 18.29 -26.06 10.56
C HIS A 7 16.93 -26.62 10.19
N SER A 8 15.89 -26.26 10.94
CA SER A 8 14.54 -26.66 10.58
C SER A 8 14.23 -26.06 9.22
N ASP A 9 14.05 -26.93 8.22
CA ASP A 9 13.74 -26.52 6.87
C ASP A 9 12.58 -25.51 6.90
N PRO A 10 12.68 -24.40 6.14
CA PRO A 10 11.64 -23.40 6.15
C PRO A 10 10.31 -24.05 5.73
N PRO A 11 9.18 -23.63 6.35
CA PRO A 11 7.87 -24.20 6.07
C PRO A 11 7.59 -24.21 4.57
N SER A 12 6.81 -25.21 4.13
CA SER A 12 6.48 -25.34 2.71
C SER A 12 5.80 -24.06 2.20
N PRO A 13 5.95 -23.71 0.89
CA PRO A 13 5.38 -22.48 0.35
C PRO A 13 3.87 -22.33 0.63
N ILE A 14 3.14 -23.44 0.63
CA ILE A 14 1.70 -23.49 0.90
C ILE A 14 1.42 -23.23 2.39
N ALA A 15 2.23 -23.79 3.28
CA ALA A 15 2.09 -23.57 4.72
C ALA A 15 2.38 -22.10 5.08
N THR A 16 3.45 -21.51 4.53
CA THR A 16 3.78 -20.08 4.68
C THR A 16 2.67 -19.20 4.13
N LEU A 17 2.15 -19.49 2.93
CA LEU A 17 1.05 -18.72 2.34
C LEU A 17 -0.23 -18.79 3.20
N ARG A 18 -0.56 -19.98 3.72
CA ARG A 18 -1.72 -20.18 4.59
C ARG A 18 -1.57 -19.43 5.92
N ALA A 19 -0.38 -19.46 6.52
CA ALA A 19 -0.09 -18.74 7.76
C ALA A 19 -0.23 -17.23 7.55
N LEU A 20 0.42 -16.68 6.51
CA LEU A 20 0.31 -15.27 6.15
C LEU A 20 -1.13 -14.82 5.85
N ARG A 21 -1.94 -15.68 5.21
CA ARG A 21 -3.35 -15.37 4.93
C ARG A 21 -4.23 -15.39 6.18
N ARG A 22 -3.85 -16.15 7.20
CA ARG A 22 -4.60 -16.26 8.46
C ARG A 22 -4.27 -15.07 9.36
N ASP A 23 -3.00 -14.86 9.64
CA ASP A 23 -2.49 -13.73 10.41
C ASP A 23 -1.04 -13.45 10.00
N ALA A 24 -0.86 -12.45 9.15
CA ALA A 24 0.46 -12.07 8.66
C ALA A 24 1.35 -11.49 9.76
N LEU A 25 0.76 -10.76 10.71
CA LEU A 25 1.52 -10.09 11.76
C LEU A 25 2.03 -11.11 12.77
N GLU A 26 1.14 -11.97 13.27
CA GLU A 26 1.52 -13.04 14.20
C GLU A 26 2.57 -13.96 13.59
N PHE A 27 2.39 -14.37 12.33
CA PHE A 27 3.37 -15.18 11.62
C PHE A 27 4.72 -14.46 11.49
N LEU A 28 4.76 -13.19 11.05
CA LEU A 28 6.01 -12.46 10.89
C LEU A 28 6.70 -12.21 12.24
N LEU A 29 5.95 -11.96 13.31
CA LEU A 29 6.48 -11.82 14.67
C LEU A 29 7.08 -13.13 15.17
N ASP A 30 6.38 -14.25 15.02
CA ASP A 30 6.89 -15.58 15.36
C ASP A 30 8.20 -15.89 14.60
N GLN A 31 8.22 -15.63 13.29
CA GLN A 31 9.43 -15.77 12.49
C GLN A 31 10.53 -14.78 12.90
N SER A 32 10.20 -13.61 13.45
CA SER A 32 11.18 -12.61 13.90
C SER A 32 11.91 -13.01 15.19
N HIS A 33 11.28 -13.83 16.03
CA HIS A 33 11.85 -14.31 17.30
C HIS A 33 12.83 -15.46 17.13
N ARG A 34 13.01 -15.96 15.90
CA ARG A 34 13.98 -17.01 15.61
C ARG A 34 15.42 -16.51 15.82
N PRO A 35 16.33 -17.35 16.34
CA PRO A 35 17.70 -16.93 16.66
C PRO A 35 18.50 -16.53 15.41
N GLU A 36 18.13 -17.04 14.24
CA GLU A 36 18.78 -16.72 12.98
C GLU A 36 18.58 -15.25 12.60
N PRO A 37 19.66 -14.51 12.27
CA PRO A 37 19.56 -13.08 11.94
C PRO A 37 18.94 -12.82 10.56
N VAL A 38 18.87 -13.85 9.72
CA VAL A 38 18.18 -13.87 8.43
C VAL A 38 17.34 -15.15 8.37
N VAL A 39 16.03 -15.00 8.33
CA VAL A 39 15.10 -16.13 8.34
C VAL A 39 14.61 -16.38 6.91
N PRO A 40 14.95 -17.53 6.29
CA PRO A 40 14.45 -17.86 4.96
C PRO A 40 12.96 -18.19 5.03
N LEU A 41 12.18 -17.57 4.16
CA LEU A 41 10.76 -17.82 3.97
C LEU A 41 10.51 -18.29 2.53
N ARG A 42 9.67 -19.31 2.38
CA ARG A 42 9.25 -19.80 1.06
C ARG A 42 7.89 -19.18 0.74
N LEU A 43 7.84 -18.28 -0.23
CA LEU A 43 6.60 -17.63 -0.65
C LEU A 43 6.36 -17.85 -2.14
N GLY A 44 5.39 -18.72 -2.47
CA GLY A 44 5.15 -19.15 -3.85
C GLY A 44 6.39 -19.78 -4.49
N PHE A 45 6.75 -19.34 -5.70
CA PHE A 45 7.96 -19.77 -6.42
C PHE A 45 9.23 -18.98 -6.04
N GLY A 46 9.12 -17.99 -5.14
CA GLY A 46 10.22 -17.11 -4.74
C GLY A 46 10.84 -17.50 -3.40
N ARG A 47 12.14 -17.20 -3.25
CA ARG A 47 12.81 -17.18 -1.94
C ARG A 47 12.70 -15.78 -1.37
N VAL A 48 12.13 -15.66 -0.18
CA VAL A 48 12.03 -14.42 0.59
C VAL A 48 12.89 -14.56 1.84
N HIS A 49 13.51 -13.48 2.29
CA HIS A 49 14.30 -13.49 3.52
C HIS A 49 13.76 -12.40 4.44
N LEU A 50 13.46 -12.76 5.68
CA LEU A 50 13.13 -11.82 6.74
C LEU A 50 14.43 -11.39 7.43
N LEU A 51 14.65 -10.08 7.54
CA LEU A 51 15.83 -9.49 8.14
C LEU A 51 15.46 -8.93 9.52
N ASN A 52 15.97 -9.54 10.59
CA ASN A 52 15.64 -9.16 11.98
C ASN A 52 16.66 -8.21 12.62
N ARG A 53 17.80 -7.97 11.94
CA ARG A 53 18.92 -7.18 12.46
C ARG A 53 18.98 -5.81 11.78
N ALA A 54 19.17 -4.76 12.56
CA ALA A 54 19.21 -3.38 12.06
C ALA A 54 20.33 -3.17 11.04
N GLU A 55 21.47 -3.85 11.20
CA GLU A 55 22.61 -3.81 10.30
C GLU A 55 22.25 -4.38 8.92
N HIS A 56 21.44 -5.46 8.89
CA HIS A 56 20.97 -6.08 7.65
C HIS A 56 19.95 -5.21 6.94
N VAL A 57 19.01 -4.63 7.68
CA VAL A 57 18.04 -3.66 7.16
C VAL A 57 18.79 -2.44 6.58
N HIS A 58 19.76 -1.89 7.30
CA HIS A 58 20.58 -0.79 6.83
C HIS A 58 21.38 -1.16 5.58
N HIS A 59 21.96 -2.36 5.52
CA HIS A 59 22.65 -2.85 4.33
C HIS A 59 21.73 -2.85 3.10
N VAL A 60 20.51 -3.39 3.23
CA VAL A 60 19.56 -3.49 2.11
C VAL A 60 18.99 -2.14 1.69
N PHE A 61 18.59 -1.31 2.65
CA PHE A 61 17.87 -0.06 2.35
C PHE A 61 18.78 1.16 2.15
N VAL A 62 20.03 1.12 2.64
CA VAL A 62 20.95 2.26 2.61
C VAL A 62 22.29 1.87 1.98
N GLY A 63 23.04 0.98 2.62
CA GLY A 63 24.45 0.72 2.29
C GLY A 63 24.68 0.08 0.92
N ASN A 64 23.73 -0.71 0.43
CA ASN A 64 23.83 -1.47 -0.82
C ASN A 64 22.51 -1.44 -1.61
N CYS A 65 21.73 -0.36 -1.46
CA CYS A 65 20.36 -0.26 -2.00
C CYS A 65 20.27 -0.41 -3.52
N HIS A 66 21.33 -0.09 -4.28
CA HIS A 66 21.34 -0.25 -5.74
C HIS A 66 21.23 -1.72 -6.20
N ASN A 67 21.56 -2.68 -5.33
CA ASN A 67 21.48 -4.12 -5.61
C ASN A 67 20.10 -4.71 -5.28
N TYR A 68 19.23 -3.93 -4.64
CA TYR A 68 17.91 -4.37 -4.21
C TYR A 68 16.83 -3.59 -4.93
N GLY A 69 16.24 -4.21 -5.94
CA GLY A 69 15.10 -3.65 -6.65
C GLY A 69 13.77 -3.90 -5.92
N LYS A 70 12.73 -3.20 -6.37
CA LYS A 70 11.35 -3.47 -5.97
C LYS A 70 10.96 -4.89 -6.35
N SER A 71 10.27 -5.55 -5.42
CA SER A 71 9.72 -6.88 -5.65
C SER A 71 8.85 -6.91 -6.93
N PRO A 72 8.85 -8.04 -7.69
CA PRO A 72 7.89 -8.27 -8.76
C PRO A 72 6.44 -8.04 -8.34
N TYR A 73 6.14 -8.10 -7.03
CA TYR A 73 4.88 -7.70 -6.42
C TYR A 73 4.34 -6.36 -6.94
N TYR A 74 5.19 -5.35 -7.07
CA TYR A 74 4.78 -4.01 -7.49
C TYR A 74 4.19 -3.99 -8.91
N ARG A 75 4.40 -5.03 -9.72
CA ARG A 75 3.74 -5.17 -11.03
C ARG A 75 2.24 -5.35 -10.91
N HIS A 76 1.74 -5.95 -9.82
CA HIS A 76 0.30 -6.12 -9.59
C HIS A 76 -0.41 -4.81 -9.26
N LEU A 77 0.34 -3.78 -8.84
CA LEU A 77 -0.19 -2.44 -8.59
C LEU A 77 -0.25 -1.57 -9.86
N ARG A 78 0.40 -1.99 -10.96
CA ARG A 78 0.40 -1.23 -12.23
C ARG A 78 -0.99 -0.92 -12.80
N PRO A 79 -2.00 -1.80 -12.73
CA PRO A 79 -3.34 -1.46 -13.20
C PRO A 79 -3.97 -0.28 -12.45
N LEU A 80 -3.57 -0.07 -11.19
CA LEU A 80 -4.09 1.02 -10.35
C LEU A 80 -3.21 2.28 -10.40
N LEU A 81 -1.89 2.11 -10.36
CA LEU A 81 -0.94 3.22 -10.21
C LEU A 81 -0.20 3.57 -11.51
N GLY A 82 -0.53 2.89 -12.60
CA GLY A 82 0.16 3.01 -13.89
C GLY A 82 1.65 2.68 -13.80
N ALA A 83 2.41 3.18 -14.79
CA ALA A 83 3.84 3.37 -14.59
C ALA A 83 3.99 4.64 -13.74
N GLY A 84 4.18 4.48 -12.42
CA GLY A 84 4.22 5.55 -11.41
C GLY A 84 5.48 5.51 -10.55
N MET A 85 5.66 6.48 -9.65
CA MET A 85 6.75 6.46 -8.66
C MET A 85 6.69 5.21 -7.76
N PHE A 86 5.49 4.68 -7.54
CA PHE A 86 5.30 3.43 -6.79
C PHE A 86 5.81 2.19 -7.55
N THR A 87 5.63 2.13 -8.88
CA THR A 87 5.92 0.92 -9.67
C THR A 87 7.25 0.96 -10.41
N LEU A 88 7.82 2.14 -10.64
CA LEU A 88 9.11 2.31 -11.33
C LEU A 88 10.27 2.10 -10.36
N ASP A 89 11.42 1.72 -10.91
CA ASP A 89 12.66 1.51 -10.16
C ASP A 89 13.86 2.17 -10.86
N GLY A 90 15.02 2.19 -10.18
CA GLY A 90 16.29 2.63 -10.73
C GLY A 90 16.27 4.04 -11.29
N ALA A 91 16.81 4.21 -12.50
CA ALA A 91 16.94 5.53 -13.14
C ALA A 91 15.59 6.20 -13.43
N ALA A 92 14.58 5.43 -13.87
CA ALA A 92 13.24 5.95 -14.16
C ALA A 92 12.56 6.46 -12.89
N TRP A 93 12.68 5.73 -11.78
CA TRP A 93 12.21 6.20 -10.47
C TRP A 93 12.93 7.47 -10.03
N ARG A 94 14.27 7.50 -10.12
CA ARG A 94 15.08 8.68 -9.75
C ARG A 94 14.71 9.92 -10.56
N ALA A 95 14.44 9.77 -11.86
CA ALA A 95 14.00 10.87 -12.71
C ALA A 95 12.64 11.43 -12.24
N ARG A 96 11.64 10.56 -12.02
CA ARG A 96 10.32 10.99 -11.55
C ARG A 96 10.35 11.59 -10.15
N ARG A 97 11.12 11.03 -9.23
CA ARG A 97 11.27 11.58 -7.88
C ARG A 97 11.88 12.97 -7.91
N ARG A 98 12.92 13.19 -8.73
CA ARG A 98 13.52 14.52 -8.90
C ARG A 98 12.54 15.54 -9.46
N ALA A 99 11.70 15.15 -10.40
CA ALA A 99 10.67 16.03 -10.96
C ALA A 99 9.58 16.42 -9.93
N ALA A 100 9.19 15.49 -9.05
CA ALA A 100 8.14 15.74 -8.04
C ALA A 100 8.63 16.46 -6.78
N GLN A 101 9.90 16.29 -6.40
CA GLN A 101 10.48 16.85 -5.17
C GLN A 101 10.26 18.36 -4.94
N PRO A 102 10.31 19.24 -5.96
CA PRO A 102 10.08 20.67 -5.77
C PRO A 102 8.73 21.01 -5.13
N ALA A 103 7.68 20.25 -5.42
CA ALA A 103 6.34 20.46 -4.85
C ALA A 103 6.28 20.20 -3.33
N PHE A 104 7.30 19.56 -2.75
CA PHE A 104 7.40 19.26 -1.32
C PHE A 104 8.39 20.17 -0.59
N ARG A 105 8.83 21.28 -1.20
CA ARG A 105 9.71 22.25 -0.57
C ARG A 105 8.92 23.20 0.34
N GLY A 106 9.64 23.84 1.27
CA GLY A 106 9.06 24.73 2.28
C GLY A 106 8.05 25.77 1.76
N PRO A 107 8.30 26.49 0.65
CA PRO A 107 7.33 27.44 0.10
C PRO A 107 6.00 26.79 -0.31
N CYS A 108 6.04 25.71 -1.09
CA CYS A 108 4.84 24.98 -1.51
C CYS A 108 4.08 24.39 -0.30
N LEU A 109 4.80 23.94 0.73
CA LEU A 109 4.17 23.45 1.95
C LEU A 109 3.40 24.56 2.68
N LYS A 110 3.92 25.80 2.71
CA LYS A 110 3.22 26.94 3.31
C LYS A 110 1.94 27.27 2.55
N GLU A 111 1.97 27.22 1.23
CA GLU A 111 0.80 27.43 0.38
C GLU A 111 -0.29 26.37 0.61
N ALA A 112 0.11 25.13 0.92
CA ALA A 112 -0.81 24.04 1.21
C ALA A 112 -1.54 24.18 2.57
N ILE A 113 -1.07 25.01 3.51
CA ILE A 113 -1.69 25.17 4.83
C ILE A 113 -3.12 25.70 4.72
N GLY A 114 -3.36 26.72 3.89
CA GLY A 114 -4.70 27.30 3.71
C GLY A 114 -5.74 26.25 3.26
N PRO A 115 -5.49 25.54 2.15
CA PRO A 115 -6.35 24.44 1.70
C PRO A 115 -6.52 23.32 2.73
N MET A 116 -5.50 22.97 3.50
CA MET A 116 -5.61 22.00 4.62
C MET A 116 -6.60 22.49 5.68
N LEU A 117 -6.49 23.74 6.12
CA LEU A 117 -7.38 24.31 7.13
C LEU A 117 -8.83 24.33 6.65
N GLN A 118 -9.08 24.66 5.38
CA GLN A 118 -10.43 24.61 4.82
C GLN A 118 -11.05 23.20 4.85
N ALA A 119 -10.27 22.16 4.53
CA ALA A 119 -10.73 20.77 4.64
C ALA A 119 -11.01 20.38 6.09
N ILE A 120 -10.15 20.81 7.02
CA ILE A 120 -10.32 20.58 8.46
C ILE A 120 -11.58 21.27 8.99
N ASP A 121 -11.84 22.52 8.62
CA ASP A 121 -13.01 23.27 9.05
C ASP A 121 -14.31 22.61 8.55
N ALA A 122 -14.33 22.14 7.30
CA ALA A 122 -15.45 21.36 6.77
C ALA A 122 -15.67 20.05 7.54
N ALA A 123 -14.59 19.34 7.86
CA ALA A 123 -14.66 18.09 8.62
C ALA A 123 -15.08 18.31 10.08
N ARG A 124 -14.68 19.43 10.70
CA ARG A 124 -15.13 19.84 12.03
C ARG A 124 -16.63 20.13 12.04
N ALA A 125 -17.13 20.85 11.04
CA ALA A 125 -18.57 21.10 10.91
C ALA A 125 -19.38 19.80 10.80
N GLU A 126 -18.86 18.79 10.08
CA GLU A 126 -19.47 17.46 10.02
C GLU A 126 -19.50 16.76 11.39
N LEU A 127 -18.38 16.77 12.13
CA LEU A 127 -18.29 16.19 13.47
C LEU A 127 -19.23 16.88 14.46
N ASP A 128 -19.31 18.21 14.43
CA ASP A 128 -20.20 18.99 15.30
C ASP A 128 -21.66 18.66 15.00
N ALA A 129 -22.03 18.51 13.73
CA ALA A 129 -23.39 18.15 13.34
C ALA A 129 -23.76 16.73 13.81
N ALA A 130 -22.87 15.76 13.64
CA ALA A 130 -23.10 14.38 14.11
C ALA A 130 -23.16 14.29 15.64
N THR A 131 -22.31 15.05 16.34
CA THR A 131 -22.31 15.14 17.81
C THR A 131 -23.64 15.69 18.32
N ARG A 132 -24.11 16.81 17.73
CA ARG A 132 -25.43 17.38 18.07
C ARG A 132 -26.59 16.41 17.81
N ALA A 133 -26.48 15.60 16.77
CA ALA A 133 -27.48 14.60 16.42
C ALA A 133 -27.32 13.26 17.16
N ALA A 134 -26.28 13.12 18.00
CA ALA A 134 -25.90 11.86 18.65
C ALA A 134 -25.75 10.68 17.66
N VAL A 135 -25.27 10.95 16.44
CA VAL A 135 -25.08 9.95 15.39
C VAL A 135 -23.65 9.39 15.46
N PRO A 136 -23.47 8.06 15.53
CA PRO A 136 -22.15 7.46 15.51
C PRO A 136 -21.47 7.69 14.14
N ILE A 137 -20.17 7.96 14.17
CA ILE A 137 -19.33 8.09 12.97
C ILE A 137 -18.29 6.97 12.94
N ASP A 138 -18.11 6.37 11.76
CA ASP A 138 -16.96 5.56 11.44
C ASP A 138 -15.71 6.45 11.28
N LEU A 139 -14.83 6.45 12.28
CA LEU A 139 -13.59 7.22 12.28
C LEU A 139 -12.63 6.83 11.17
N GLY A 140 -12.63 5.56 10.73
CA GLY A 140 -11.78 5.08 9.64
C GLY A 140 -12.21 5.70 8.31
N ALA A 141 -13.50 5.59 7.99
CA ALA A 141 -14.06 6.21 6.78
C ALA A 141 -13.97 7.75 6.82
N PHE A 142 -14.22 8.36 7.98
CA PHE A 142 -14.07 9.81 8.18
C PHE A 142 -12.63 10.28 7.93
N SER A 143 -11.65 9.63 8.57
CA SER A 143 -10.24 10.01 8.44
C SER A 143 -9.73 9.83 7.01
N ALA A 144 -10.15 8.76 6.34
CA ALA A 144 -9.79 8.53 4.94
C ALA A 144 -10.38 9.60 3.99
N ARG A 145 -11.65 9.99 4.20
CA ARG A 145 -12.27 11.09 3.44
C ARG A 145 -11.57 12.42 3.68
N LEU A 146 -11.25 12.76 4.93
CA LEU A 146 -10.52 13.99 5.26
C LEU A 146 -9.14 14.02 4.60
N ALA A 147 -8.38 12.92 4.70
CA ALA A 147 -7.07 12.81 4.07
C ALA A 147 -7.14 12.95 2.54
N LEU A 148 -8.18 12.39 1.92
CA LEU A 148 -8.45 12.54 0.49
C LEU A 148 -8.78 13.99 0.13
N ASP A 149 -9.70 14.66 0.84
CA ASP A 149 -10.05 16.06 0.58
C ASP A 149 -8.82 16.98 0.71
N ILE A 150 -8.04 16.81 1.79
CA ILE A 150 -6.77 17.54 1.96
C ILE A 150 -5.84 17.31 0.76
N SER A 151 -5.64 16.06 0.35
CA SER A 151 -4.75 15.74 -0.77
C SER A 151 -5.21 16.38 -2.07
N MET A 152 -6.52 16.38 -2.33
CA MET A 152 -7.09 16.95 -3.55
C MET A 152 -6.98 18.47 -3.60
N ARG A 153 -7.22 19.13 -2.48
CA ARG A 153 -7.06 20.59 -2.39
C ARG A 153 -5.61 21.02 -2.48
N CYS A 154 -4.70 20.32 -1.81
CA CYS A 154 -3.29 20.69 -1.77
C CYS A 154 -2.52 20.35 -3.04
N LEU A 155 -2.81 19.20 -3.67
CA LEU A 155 -2.03 18.72 -4.82
C LEU A 155 -2.67 19.04 -6.16
N PHE A 156 -4.00 19.14 -6.22
CA PHE A 156 -4.74 19.32 -7.48
C PHE A 156 -5.56 20.60 -7.51
N SER A 157 -5.60 21.37 -6.42
CA SER A 157 -6.44 22.58 -6.28
C SER A 157 -7.92 22.31 -6.58
N THR A 158 -8.36 21.08 -6.38
CA THR A 158 -9.74 20.64 -6.63
C THR A 158 -10.47 20.43 -5.32
N LEU A 159 -11.71 20.90 -5.26
CA LEU A 159 -12.66 20.57 -4.21
C LEU A 159 -13.37 19.28 -4.59
N LEU A 160 -13.36 18.28 -3.71
CA LEU A 160 -14.22 17.12 -3.86
C LEU A 160 -15.47 17.30 -3.02
N ASP A 161 -16.64 17.11 -3.62
CA ASP A 161 -17.84 16.91 -2.84
C ASP A 161 -17.79 15.57 -2.07
N ARG A 162 -18.59 15.47 -1.01
CA ARG A 162 -18.62 14.30 -0.13
C ARG A 162 -18.95 13.00 -0.88
N VAL A 163 -19.88 13.05 -1.82
CA VAL A 163 -20.35 11.87 -2.56
C VAL A 163 -19.23 11.36 -3.47
N THR A 164 -18.54 12.27 -4.14
CA THR A 164 -17.40 11.96 -4.99
C THR A 164 -16.23 11.42 -4.18
N ALA A 165 -15.87 12.04 -3.06
CA ALA A 165 -14.81 11.55 -2.17
C ALA A 165 -15.11 10.12 -1.63
N GLU A 166 -16.34 9.86 -1.19
CA GLU A 166 -16.77 8.54 -0.74
C GLU A 166 -16.72 7.50 -1.87
N ARG A 167 -17.12 7.90 -3.08
CA ARG A 167 -17.09 7.04 -4.26
C ARG A 167 -15.65 6.66 -4.63
N ILE A 168 -14.72 7.60 -4.59
CA ILE A 168 -13.28 7.35 -4.80
C ILE A 168 -12.76 6.40 -3.72
N TYR A 169 -13.00 6.72 -2.44
CA TYR A 169 -12.54 5.90 -1.32
C TYR A 169 -13.00 4.44 -1.43
N ARG A 170 -14.30 4.22 -1.68
CA ARG A 170 -14.85 2.87 -1.86
C ARG A 170 -14.25 2.16 -3.07
N SER A 171 -14.10 2.86 -4.18
CA SER A 171 -13.55 2.27 -5.42
C SER A 171 -12.09 1.89 -5.25
N LEU A 172 -11.30 2.74 -4.59
CA LEU A 172 -9.92 2.44 -4.23
C LEU A 172 -9.84 1.23 -3.29
N GLY A 173 -10.70 1.16 -2.28
CA GLY A 173 -10.79 0.00 -1.38
C GLY A 173 -11.10 -1.30 -2.13
N VAL A 174 -12.05 -1.27 -3.08
CA VAL A 174 -12.36 -2.43 -3.94
C VAL A 174 -11.17 -2.81 -4.81
N ALA A 175 -10.49 -1.84 -5.43
CA ALA A 175 -9.33 -2.09 -6.27
C ALA A 175 -8.18 -2.73 -5.48
N LEU A 176 -7.85 -2.18 -4.32
CA LEU A 176 -6.81 -2.72 -3.43
C LEU A 176 -7.18 -4.12 -2.94
N CYS A 177 -8.43 -4.37 -2.54
CA CYS A 177 -8.88 -5.71 -2.15
C CYS A 177 -8.77 -6.72 -3.31
N CYS A 178 -9.09 -6.31 -4.55
CA CYS A 178 -8.94 -7.18 -5.72
C CYS A 178 -7.47 -7.49 -6.04
N ILE A 179 -6.57 -6.51 -5.84
CA ILE A 179 -5.12 -6.68 -6.01
C ILE A 179 -4.55 -7.57 -4.91
N GLU A 180 -4.96 -7.37 -3.67
CA GLU A 180 -4.57 -8.20 -2.52
C GLU A 180 -5.01 -9.66 -2.71
N ARG A 181 -6.26 -9.90 -3.13
CA ARG A 181 -6.72 -11.26 -3.47
C ARG A 181 -5.87 -11.91 -4.56
N ARG A 182 -5.39 -11.11 -5.51
CA ARG A 182 -4.51 -11.58 -6.57
C ARG A 182 -3.12 -11.94 -6.05
N LEU A 183 -2.60 -11.16 -5.10
CA LEU A 183 -1.32 -11.42 -4.43
C LEU A 183 -1.35 -12.76 -3.68
N TRP A 184 -2.42 -13.01 -2.93
CA TRP A 184 -2.55 -14.21 -2.11
C TRP A 184 -3.09 -15.43 -2.88
N SER A 185 -3.29 -15.30 -4.19
CA SER A 185 -3.75 -16.41 -5.03
C SER A 185 -2.57 -17.20 -5.59
N PRO A 186 -2.50 -18.53 -5.35
CA PRO A 186 -1.42 -19.36 -5.90
C PRO A 186 -1.45 -19.44 -7.44
N VAL A 187 -2.60 -19.18 -8.06
CA VAL A 187 -2.78 -19.12 -9.51
C VAL A 187 -3.61 -17.88 -9.84
N SER A 188 -2.93 -16.79 -10.24
CA SER A 188 -3.65 -15.58 -10.66
C SER A 188 -4.01 -15.65 -12.15
N ALA A 189 -5.30 -15.55 -12.46
CA ALA A 189 -5.75 -15.45 -13.85
C ALA A 189 -5.16 -14.18 -14.50
N PRO A 190 -4.68 -14.24 -15.75
CA PRO A 190 -4.15 -13.05 -16.40
C PRO A 190 -5.25 -11.99 -16.60
N PRO A 191 -4.88 -10.69 -16.72
CA PRO A 191 -5.83 -9.57 -16.66
C PRO A 191 -6.95 -9.63 -17.72
N TRP A 192 -6.65 -10.19 -18.90
CA TRP A 192 -7.57 -10.35 -20.02
C TRP A 192 -8.69 -11.39 -19.79
N VAL A 193 -8.60 -12.25 -18.77
CA VAL A 193 -9.61 -13.28 -18.51
C VAL A 193 -10.74 -12.63 -17.73
N PRO A 194 -12.01 -12.80 -18.14
CA PRO A 194 -13.16 -12.13 -17.52
C PRO A 194 -13.58 -12.78 -16.19
N THR A 195 -12.63 -13.02 -15.28
CA THR A 195 -12.91 -13.52 -13.93
C THR A 195 -13.72 -12.48 -13.12
N PRO A 196 -14.50 -12.91 -12.11
CA PRO A 196 -15.23 -11.98 -11.26
C PRO A 196 -14.32 -10.92 -10.60
N ASN A 197 -13.10 -11.30 -10.21
CA ASN A 197 -12.13 -10.38 -9.61
C ASN A 197 -11.63 -9.34 -10.64
N ASN A 198 -11.31 -9.77 -11.87
CA ASN A 198 -10.86 -8.85 -12.92
C ASN A 198 -11.97 -7.88 -13.34
N ARG A 199 -13.22 -8.34 -13.44
CA ARG A 199 -14.38 -7.48 -13.72
C ARG A 199 -14.62 -6.46 -12.61
N ARG A 200 -14.52 -6.87 -11.34
CA ARG A 200 -14.64 -5.96 -10.19
C ARG A 200 -13.53 -4.91 -10.18
N LEU A 201 -12.29 -5.32 -10.42
CA LEU A 201 -11.15 -4.41 -10.53
C LEU A 201 -11.35 -3.41 -11.68
N ALA A 202 -11.72 -3.88 -12.88
CA ALA A 202 -11.94 -3.01 -14.03
C ALA A 202 -13.04 -1.97 -13.79
N ARG A 203 -14.15 -2.34 -13.14
CA ARG A 203 -15.21 -1.38 -12.75
C ARG A 203 -14.72 -0.35 -11.74
N ALA A 204 -13.96 -0.79 -10.73
CA ALA A 204 -13.41 0.12 -9.73
C ALA A 204 -12.42 1.13 -10.36
N LEU A 205 -11.57 0.67 -11.28
CA LEU A 205 -10.66 1.53 -12.03
C LEU A 205 -11.42 2.52 -12.91
N ALA A 206 -12.47 2.09 -13.63
CA ALA A 206 -13.27 2.99 -14.45
C ALA A 206 -13.93 4.13 -13.64
N VAL A 207 -14.29 3.90 -12.38
CA VAL A 207 -14.81 4.94 -11.49
C VAL A 207 -13.72 5.93 -11.07
N LEU A 208 -12.49 5.45 -10.86
CA LEU A 208 -11.36 6.32 -10.50
C LEU A 208 -10.92 7.17 -11.71
N ASP A 209 -10.84 6.55 -12.89
CA ASP A 209 -10.45 7.22 -14.14
C ASP A 209 -11.46 8.30 -14.56
N GLY A 210 -12.74 8.13 -14.23
CA GLY A 210 -13.79 9.10 -14.54
C GLY A 210 -13.87 10.33 -13.61
N VAL A 211 -13.00 10.43 -12.59
CA VAL A 211 -12.95 11.57 -11.66
C VAL A 211 -11.75 12.48 -11.92
N VAL A 212 -10.78 12.04 -12.72
CA VAL A 212 -9.59 12.81 -13.13
C VAL A 212 -9.85 13.55 -14.43
#